data_AF-A0A2L2N911-F1
#
_entry.id   AF-A0A2L2N911-F1
#
_cell.length_a   1.000
_cell.length_b   1.000
_cell.length_c   1.000
_cell.angle_alpha   90.00
_cell.angle_beta   90.00
_cell.angle_gamma   90.00
#
_symmetry.space_group_name_H-M   'P 1'
#
loop_
_entity.id
_entity.type
_entity.pdbx_description
1 polymer ?
#
loop_
_entity_poly.entity_id
_entity_poly.type
_entity_poly.pdbx_seq_one_letter_code
_entity_poly.pdbx_strand_id
1 'polypeptide(L)'
;MTDNQNQPRDYDAVLGGQSPPPVDGVVLGGIEGVKRCLSNPVITVRIAALSEALKYGDAGLDVLIQALQDKSRLVQRFAYQLLKQKTEPQVKQALQTYKPWNLEERFNDYQGYKGNNVTQFANRQVLEFDANVGIVEPVNNAYALRFEYENHENLPSKLSRLLQEPNADKLEALVFGLWSEGSQTDSSSIVQALVDAKQRLTNLKAVFIGDLTSEDSEISWIQQSDVSPILQAYPKLEILQIRGGDRLQFSPPIRHNHLKALIVETGGLSRDTVAQICNMNLPALEHLELWFGSEDYGGDCWVEDLNPIIFAEKFPNLVYLGLRNSQFTDEIVSVIIGSPILDYISVLDLSMGTLTDAGAEELLNSQAINNLDILNISENFLSQEMIEKFSDLDVRILANNQKQEDEDRYIDGRYCSVSE
;
A
#
# COMPACT_ATOMS: atom_id res chain seq x y z
N MET A 1 34.15 11.07 37.28
CA MET A 1 33.26 10.01 37.79
C MET A 1 32.37 9.63 36.64
N THR A 2 32.58 8.44 36.09
CA THR A 2 31.80 7.90 34.96
C THR A 2 30.51 7.33 35.53
N ASP A 3 29.42 8.11 35.49
CA ASP A 3 28.09 7.58 35.77
C ASP A 3 27.79 6.50 34.73
N ASN A 4 27.62 5.27 35.20
CA ASN A 4 27.46 4.10 34.36
C ASN A 4 26.00 4.04 33.86
N GLN A 5 25.74 4.66 32.71
CA GLN A 5 24.39 4.87 32.15
C GLN A 5 23.59 3.58 31.87
N ASN A 6 24.23 2.41 31.91
CA ASN A 6 23.65 1.11 31.59
C ASN A 6 23.11 0.31 32.79
N GLN A 7 23.12 0.86 34.01
CA GLN A 7 22.63 0.16 35.21
C GLN A 7 21.12 0.37 35.46
N PRO A 8 20.45 -0.59 36.15
CA PRO A 8 19.06 -0.44 36.56
C PRO A 8 18.84 0.80 37.44
N ARG A 9 17.71 1.49 37.28
CA ARG A 9 17.33 2.64 38.13
C ARG A 9 16.34 2.24 39.22
N ASP A 10 16.23 3.07 40.26
CA ASP A 10 15.38 2.84 41.44
C ASP A 10 13.88 2.65 41.14
N TYR A 11 13.44 2.96 39.91
CA TYR A 11 12.06 2.83 39.44
C TYR A 11 11.87 1.82 38.29
N ASP A 12 12.89 1.03 37.95
CA ASP A 12 12.78 0.00 36.92
C ASP A 12 11.84 -1.13 37.40
N ALA A 13 10.76 -1.38 36.64
CA ALA A 13 9.76 -2.39 37.01
C ALA A 13 10.34 -3.80 36.94
N VAL A 14 10.38 -4.49 38.07
CA VAL A 14 10.74 -5.92 38.15
C VAL A 14 9.49 -6.76 37.91
N LEU A 15 9.44 -7.50 36.81
CA LEU A 15 8.37 -8.46 36.53
C LEU A 15 8.44 -9.64 37.51
N GLY A 16 7.65 -9.58 38.58
CA GLY A 16 7.44 -10.68 39.51
C GLY A 16 6.42 -11.69 38.96
N GLY A 17 6.90 -12.86 38.52
CA GLY A 17 6.05 -14.05 38.38
C GLY A 17 5.82 -14.70 39.76
N GLN A 18 4.70 -15.41 39.94
CA GLN A 18 4.37 -16.14 41.19
C GLN A 18 5.26 -17.36 41.46
N SER A 19 6.54 -17.29 41.14
CA SER A 19 7.54 -18.30 41.49
C SER A 19 8.77 -17.58 42.02
N PRO A 20 9.35 -18.02 43.15
CA PRO A 20 10.56 -17.40 43.67
C PRO A 20 11.65 -17.44 42.59
N PRO A 21 12.43 -16.35 42.41
CA PRO A 21 13.47 -16.32 41.41
C PRO A 21 14.46 -17.47 41.67
N PRO A 22 15.00 -18.11 40.62
CA PRO A 22 16.12 -19.04 40.78
C PRO A 22 17.22 -18.35 41.58
N VAL A 23 17.88 -19.07 42.48
CA VAL A 23 18.93 -18.54 43.37
C VAL A 23 20.13 -17.94 42.59
N ASP A 24 20.23 -18.24 41.28
CA ASP A 24 21.20 -17.72 40.32
C ASP A 24 20.57 -16.90 39.16
N GLY A 25 19.29 -16.51 39.27
CA GLY A 25 18.56 -15.80 38.23
C GLY A 25 18.84 -14.29 38.25
N VAL A 26 19.67 -13.80 37.33
CA VAL A 26 19.89 -12.35 37.14
C VAL A 26 18.57 -11.68 36.75
N VAL A 27 18.05 -10.81 37.62
CA VAL A 27 16.99 -9.86 37.28
C VAL A 27 17.65 -8.79 36.40
N LEU A 28 17.56 -8.95 35.08
CA LEU A 28 18.05 -7.98 34.11
C LEU A 28 17.19 -6.71 34.19
N GLY A 29 17.53 -5.78 35.09
CA GLY A 29 17.04 -4.40 35.04
C GLY A 29 17.85 -3.57 34.03
N GLY A 30 17.51 -2.29 33.88
CA GLY A 30 18.21 -1.41 32.94
C GLY A 30 17.95 -1.75 31.46
N ILE A 31 18.90 -1.39 30.60
CA ILE A 31 18.79 -1.57 29.14
C ILE A 31 18.64 -3.04 28.71
N GLU A 32 19.18 -3.99 29.48
CA GLU A 32 19.03 -5.42 29.19
C GLU A 32 17.60 -5.91 29.45
N GLY A 33 16.91 -5.32 30.43
CA GLY A 33 15.47 -5.54 30.65
C GLY A 33 14.64 -5.07 29.46
N VAL A 34 14.97 -3.90 28.91
CA VAL A 34 14.33 -3.35 27.70
C VAL A 34 14.51 -4.29 26.50
N LYS A 35 15.75 -4.73 26.22
CA LYS A 35 16.04 -5.68 25.13
C LYS A 35 15.28 -6.99 25.27
N ARG A 36 15.13 -7.50 26.50
CA ARG A 36 14.31 -8.68 26.78
C ARG A 36 12.83 -8.46 26.44
N CYS A 37 12.28 -7.30 26.80
CA CYS A 37 10.90 -6.94 26.45
C CYS A 37 10.69 -6.84 24.94
N LEU A 38 11.69 -6.40 24.17
CA LEU A 38 11.62 -6.39 22.70
C LEU A 38 11.65 -7.77 22.05
N SER A 39 12.04 -8.81 22.78
CA SER A 39 11.91 -10.20 22.29
C SER A 39 10.52 -10.79 22.58
N ASN A 40 9.62 -10.03 23.23
CA ASN A 40 8.31 -10.53 23.64
C ASN A 40 7.37 -10.74 22.42
N PRO A 41 6.61 -11.84 22.36
CA PRO A 41 5.65 -12.06 21.27
C PRO A 41 4.55 -10.99 21.19
N VAL A 42 4.22 -10.34 22.31
CA VAL A 42 3.15 -9.34 22.41
C VAL A 42 3.64 -7.96 21.92
N ILE A 43 2.96 -7.41 20.91
CA ILE A 43 3.32 -6.15 20.25
C ILE A 43 3.31 -4.97 21.25
N THR A 44 2.28 -4.85 22.07
CA THR A 44 2.15 -3.73 23.03
C THR A 44 3.27 -3.73 24.08
N VAL A 45 3.78 -4.90 24.47
CA VAL A 45 4.95 -5.01 25.36
C VAL A 45 6.22 -4.51 24.67
N ARG A 46 6.40 -4.83 23.38
CA ARG A 46 7.53 -4.31 22.60
C ARG A 46 7.46 -2.79 22.44
N ILE A 47 6.29 -2.26 22.09
CA ILE A 47 6.06 -0.80 21.97
C ILE A 47 6.38 -0.08 23.29
N ALA A 48 5.85 -0.57 24.42
CA ALA A 48 6.13 0.02 25.73
C ALA A 48 7.63 0.03 26.07
N ALA A 49 8.37 -1.02 25.67
CA ALA A 49 9.82 -1.09 25.88
C ALA A 49 10.59 -0.02 25.08
N LEU A 50 10.10 0.39 23.90
CA LEU A 50 10.75 1.44 23.11
C LEU A 50 10.75 2.79 23.82
N SER A 51 9.65 3.15 24.50
CA SER A 51 9.61 4.37 25.32
C SER A 51 10.59 4.31 26.50
N GLU A 52 10.74 3.14 27.12
CA GLU A 52 11.71 2.94 28.20
C GLU A 52 13.16 3.03 27.72
N ALA A 53 13.44 2.63 26.47
CA ALA A 53 14.78 2.71 25.87
C ALA A 53 15.35 4.13 25.90
N LEU A 54 14.51 5.17 25.72
CA LEU A 54 14.93 6.58 25.74
C LEU A 54 15.63 7.00 27.05
N LYS A 55 15.40 6.27 28.15
CA LYS A 55 16.03 6.57 29.44
C LYS A 55 17.54 6.27 29.44
N TYR A 56 18.05 5.50 28.48
CA TYR A 56 19.41 4.94 28.49
C TYR A 56 20.37 5.56 27.46
N GLY A 57 20.12 6.80 26.99
CA GLY A 57 21.04 7.52 26.11
C GLY A 57 21.36 6.79 24.81
N ASP A 58 22.63 6.75 24.40
CA ASP A 58 23.08 6.10 23.16
C ASP A 58 22.71 4.61 23.10
N ALA A 59 22.82 3.89 24.21
CA ALA A 59 22.41 2.48 24.28
C ALA A 59 20.89 2.30 24.06
N GLY A 60 20.10 3.29 24.46
CA GLY A 60 18.67 3.38 24.15
C GLY A 60 18.41 3.65 22.66
N LEU A 61 19.18 4.56 22.06
CA LEU A 61 19.08 4.86 20.62
C LEU A 61 19.43 3.64 19.77
N ASP A 62 20.44 2.86 20.14
CA ASP A 62 20.80 1.61 19.45
C ASP A 62 19.64 0.60 19.47
N VAL A 63 18.94 0.52 20.60
CA VAL A 63 17.75 -0.32 20.75
C VAL A 63 16.60 0.14 19.85
N LEU A 64 16.35 1.45 19.78
CA LEU A 64 15.36 2.02 18.86
C LEU A 64 15.73 1.79 17.40
N ILE A 65 17.00 1.97 17.03
CA ILE A 65 17.50 1.71 15.67
C ILE A 65 17.29 0.23 15.31
N GLN A 66 17.58 -0.70 16.22
CA GLN A 66 17.33 -2.12 16.00
C GLN A 66 15.83 -2.40 15.79
N ALA A 67 14.95 -1.71 16.50
CA ALA A 67 13.51 -1.87 16.38
C ALA A 67 12.92 -1.41 15.03
N LEU A 68 13.65 -0.60 14.24
CA LEU A 68 13.31 -0.32 12.84
C LEU A 68 13.29 -1.59 11.96
N GLN A 69 13.85 -2.70 12.43
CA GLN A 69 13.85 -4.01 11.77
C GLN A 69 12.92 -5.03 12.45
N ASP A 70 12.02 -4.61 13.35
CA ASP A 70 11.06 -5.52 14.01
C ASP A 70 10.13 -6.17 12.99
N LYS A 71 9.69 -7.40 13.26
CA LYS A 71 8.72 -8.12 12.39
C LYS A 71 7.35 -7.45 12.26
N SER A 72 7.00 -6.53 13.17
CA SER A 72 5.73 -5.80 13.20
C SER A 72 5.94 -4.37 12.71
N ARG A 73 5.17 -3.95 11.71
CA ARG A 73 5.21 -2.57 11.20
C ARG A 73 4.80 -1.55 12.25
N LEU A 74 3.91 -1.90 13.18
CA LEU A 74 3.57 -1.05 14.32
C LEU A 74 4.77 -0.74 15.22
N VAL A 75 5.61 -1.75 15.50
CA VAL A 75 6.83 -1.56 16.32
C VAL A 75 7.86 -0.72 15.56
N GLN A 76 8.05 -0.99 14.26
CA GLN A 76 8.92 -0.18 13.41
C GLN A 76 8.45 1.28 13.35
N ARG A 77 7.14 1.51 13.17
CA ARG A 77 6.52 2.84 13.14
C ARG A 77 6.78 3.60 14.43
N PHE A 78 6.53 2.97 15.57
CA PHE A 78 6.74 3.59 16.87
C PHE A 78 8.22 3.91 17.10
N ALA A 79 9.13 2.99 16.75
CA ALA A 79 10.57 3.24 16.81
C ALA A 79 10.98 4.43 15.93
N TYR A 80 10.49 4.50 14.69
CA TYR A 80 10.73 5.61 13.79
C TYR A 80 10.22 6.94 14.37
N GLN A 81 9.00 6.98 14.93
CA GLN A 81 8.43 8.19 15.53
C GLN A 81 9.29 8.73 16.68
N LEU A 82 9.87 7.84 17.50
CA LEU A 82 10.81 8.25 18.56
C LEU A 82 12.17 8.74 18.03
N LEU A 83 12.55 8.32 16.81
CA LEU A 83 13.84 8.63 16.19
C LEU A 83 13.79 9.82 15.22
N LYS A 84 12.64 10.14 14.59
CA LYS A 84 12.57 11.07 13.45
C LYS A 84 13.09 12.49 13.74
N GLN A 85 12.94 12.96 14.98
CA GLN A 85 13.41 14.29 15.42
C GLN A 85 14.80 14.27 16.09
N LYS A 86 15.44 13.10 16.18
CA LYS A 86 16.77 12.94 16.79
C LYS A 86 17.86 13.41 15.82
N THR A 87 18.93 13.97 16.38
CA THR A 87 19.99 14.64 15.60
C THR A 87 21.33 13.89 15.60
N GLU A 88 21.40 12.85 16.43
CA GLU A 88 22.54 11.99 16.67
C GLU A 88 22.98 11.30 15.35
N PRO A 89 24.30 11.26 15.03
CA PRO A 89 24.78 10.77 13.74
C PRO A 89 24.33 9.34 13.40
N GLN A 90 24.33 8.44 14.38
CA GLN A 90 23.89 7.05 14.19
C GLN A 90 22.41 6.95 13.84
N VAL A 91 21.58 7.83 14.41
CA VAL A 91 20.15 7.87 14.10
C VAL A 91 19.93 8.41 12.69
N LYS A 92 20.60 9.51 12.33
CA LYS A 92 20.53 10.06 10.96
C LYS A 92 20.95 9.03 9.91
N GLN A 93 22.02 8.27 10.17
CA GLN A 93 22.48 7.22 9.28
C GLN A 93 21.47 6.05 9.19
N ALA A 94 20.87 5.64 10.31
CA ALA A 94 19.85 4.60 10.31
C ALA A 94 18.60 5.04 9.54
N LEU A 95 18.12 6.26 9.76
CA LEU A 95 16.93 6.79 9.09
C LEU A 95 17.14 7.02 7.59
N GLN A 96 18.37 7.30 7.13
CA GLN A 96 18.67 7.36 5.70
C GLN A 96 18.51 6.01 4.97
N THR A 97 18.66 4.90 5.69
CA THR A 97 18.54 3.55 5.11
C THR A 97 17.17 2.91 5.39
N TYR A 98 16.43 3.44 6.36
CA TYR A 98 15.08 2.97 6.68
C TYR A 98 14.08 3.39 5.59
N LYS A 99 13.54 2.39 4.90
CA LYS A 99 12.43 2.55 3.94
C LYS A 99 11.19 1.85 4.50
N PRO A 100 10.29 2.57 5.20
CA PRO A 100 9.08 1.96 5.78
C PRO A 100 8.16 1.38 4.69
N TRP A 101 8.26 1.94 3.48
CA TRP A 101 7.48 1.58 2.31
C TRP A 101 8.37 1.61 1.07
N ASN A 102 8.06 0.76 0.07
CA ASN A 102 8.98 0.44 -1.02
C ASN A 102 8.25 0.28 -2.38
N LEU A 103 7.31 1.15 -2.74
CA LEU A 103 6.74 1.20 -4.11
C LEU A 103 6.99 2.58 -4.74
N GLU A 104 8.24 3.01 -4.76
CA GLU A 104 8.69 4.39 -5.07
C GLU A 104 8.07 4.98 -6.35
N GLU A 105 7.79 4.13 -7.35
CA GLU A 105 7.08 4.49 -8.58
C GLU A 105 5.77 5.25 -8.31
N ARG A 106 5.05 4.96 -7.20
CA ARG A 106 3.76 5.56 -6.86
C ARG A 106 3.81 7.03 -6.43
N PHE A 107 4.98 7.57 -6.07
CA PHE A 107 5.12 8.99 -5.68
C PHE A 107 5.91 9.83 -6.66
N ASN A 108 6.96 9.27 -7.26
CA ASN A 108 7.90 10.06 -8.06
C ASN A 108 7.40 10.24 -9.50
N ASP A 109 6.79 9.20 -10.07
CA ASP A 109 6.54 9.11 -11.51
C ASP A 109 5.08 8.75 -11.86
N TYR A 110 4.31 8.20 -10.91
CA TYR A 110 2.95 7.75 -11.17
C TYR A 110 1.95 8.91 -11.17
N GLN A 111 1.62 9.40 -12.36
CA GLN A 111 0.58 10.43 -12.57
C GLN A 111 -0.85 9.87 -12.60
N GLY A 112 -1.08 8.64 -12.12
CA GLY A 112 -2.36 7.97 -12.34
C GLY A 112 -2.48 7.32 -13.72
N TYR A 113 -3.68 6.86 -14.04
CA TYR A 113 -4.02 6.31 -15.33
C TYR A 113 -4.27 7.46 -16.31
N LYS A 114 -3.48 7.52 -17.37
CA LYS A 114 -3.58 8.53 -18.43
C LYS A 114 -3.83 7.90 -19.80
N GLY A 115 -4.52 6.76 -19.83
CA GLY A 115 -4.78 6.03 -21.08
C GLY A 115 -3.54 5.39 -21.72
N ASN A 116 -2.43 5.29 -21.01
CA ASN A 116 -1.17 4.74 -21.51
C ASN A 116 -0.75 3.52 -20.70
N ASN A 117 0.00 2.62 -21.35
CA ASN A 117 0.60 1.48 -20.69
C ASN A 117 1.66 1.90 -19.66
N VAL A 118 1.78 1.11 -18.59
CA VAL A 118 2.80 1.37 -17.58
C VAL A 118 4.20 1.02 -18.09
N THR A 119 5.17 1.85 -17.70
CA THR A 119 6.60 1.64 -17.97
C THR A 119 7.34 1.06 -16.76
N GLN A 120 6.77 1.18 -15.56
CA GLN A 120 7.26 0.56 -14.34
C GLN A 120 6.13 -0.18 -13.63
N PHE A 121 6.46 -1.31 -13.01
CA PHE A 121 5.55 -2.05 -12.15
C PHE A 121 6.34 -2.78 -11.06
N ALA A 122 5.92 -2.60 -9.80
CA ALA A 122 6.55 -3.25 -8.65
C ALA A 122 8.05 -2.91 -8.50
N ASN A 123 8.43 -1.67 -8.80
CA ASN A 123 9.81 -1.15 -8.90
C ASN A 123 10.68 -1.90 -9.93
N ARG A 124 10.06 -2.38 -11.00
CA ARG A 124 10.74 -3.05 -12.11
C ARG A 124 10.42 -2.33 -13.39
N GLN A 125 11.40 -2.28 -14.29
CA GLN A 125 11.14 -1.84 -15.66
C GLN A 125 10.19 -2.84 -16.33
N VAL A 126 9.18 -2.33 -17.02
CA VAL A 126 8.27 -3.15 -17.82
C VAL A 126 8.86 -3.35 -19.20
N LEU A 127 8.94 -4.61 -19.64
CA LEU A 127 9.45 -5.04 -20.94
C LEU A 127 8.37 -5.84 -21.67
N GLU A 128 8.17 -5.59 -22.96
CA GLU A 128 7.28 -6.41 -23.77
C GLU A 128 7.86 -7.81 -23.97
N PHE A 129 7.02 -8.83 -23.85
CA PHE A 129 7.41 -10.19 -24.20
C PHE A 129 7.44 -10.36 -25.72
N ASP A 130 8.64 -10.55 -26.27
CA ASP A 130 8.90 -10.95 -27.64
C ASP A 130 9.49 -12.37 -27.68
N ALA A 131 8.81 -13.29 -28.36
CA ALA A 131 9.24 -14.69 -28.49
C ALA A 131 10.55 -14.85 -29.29
N ASN A 132 10.94 -13.87 -30.12
CA ASN A 132 12.21 -13.89 -30.83
C ASN A 132 13.40 -13.57 -29.91
N VAL A 133 13.15 -12.86 -28.81
CA VAL A 133 14.14 -12.47 -27.81
C VAL A 133 14.15 -13.45 -26.64
N GLY A 134 12.98 -13.95 -26.24
CA GLY A 134 12.80 -14.82 -25.08
C GLY A 134 12.97 -14.09 -23.74
N ILE A 135 13.14 -14.85 -22.66
CA ILE A 135 13.28 -14.30 -21.30
C ILE A 135 14.76 -14.19 -20.91
N VAL A 136 15.33 -13.00 -21.12
CA VAL A 136 16.74 -12.69 -20.84
C VAL A 136 16.98 -12.41 -19.35
N GLU A 137 16.19 -11.53 -18.75
CA GLU A 137 16.36 -11.07 -17.36
C GLU A 137 15.08 -11.27 -16.56
N PRO A 138 14.81 -12.50 -16.06
CA PRO A 138 13.54 -12.85 -15.40
C PRO A 138 13.36 -12.20 -14.01
N VAL A 139 14.45 -11.68 -13.44
CA VAL A 139 14.51 -11.05 -12.11
C VAL A 139 14.79 -9.57 -12.33
N ASN A 140 14.18 -8.70 -11.51
CA ASN A 140 14.24 -7.23 -11.59
C ASN A 140 13.54 -6.56 -12.79
N ASN A 141 13.02 -7.33 -13.76
CA ASN A 141 12.12 -6.81 -14.81
C ASN A 141 10.72 -7.40 -14.66
N ALA A 142 9.72 -6.66 -15.14
CA ALA A 142 8.35 -7.12 -15.30
C ALA A 142 8.08 -7.37 -16.78
N TYR A 143 7.58 -8.55 -17.12
CA TYR A 143 7.27 -8.89 -18.51
C TYR A 143 5.79 -8.63 -18.80
N ALA A 144 5.53 -7.80 -19.80
CA ALA A 144 4.20 -7.47 -20.27
C ALA A 144 3.75 -8.43 -21.39
N LEU A 145 2.50 -8.87 -21.30
CA LEU A 145 1.78 -9.54 -22.36
C LEU A 145 0.61 -8.65 -22.72
N ARG A 146 0.76 -7.91 -23.81
CA ARG A 146 -0.29 -7.07 -24.38
C ARG A 146 -0.73 -7.65 -25.73
N PHE A 147 -2.00 -7.44 -26.05
CA PHE A 147 -2.59 -7.87 -27.32
C PHE A 147 -1.96 -7.09 -28.47
N GLU A 148 -1.58 -7.79 -29.53
CA GLU A 148 -1.06 -7.16 -30.76
C GLU A 148 -2.09 -7.37 -31.87
N TYR A 149 -2.73 -6.29 -32.29
CA TYR A 149 -3.81 -6.32 -33.30
C TYR A 149 -3.38 -6.98 -34.61
N GLU A 150 -2.11 -6.85 -35.00
CA GLU A 150 -1.60 -7.46 -36.24
C GLU A 150 -1.55 -8.99 -36.21
N ASN A 151 -1.39 -9.57 -35.01
CA ASN A 151 -1.16 -11.00 -34.83
C ASN A 151 -2.43 -11.77 -34.42
N HIS A 152 -3.52 -11.07 -34.09
CA HIS A 152 -4.79 -11.61 -33.58
C HIS A 152 -4.62 -12.68 -32.48
N GLU A 153 -3.52 -12.61 -31.73
CA GLU A 153 -3.22 -13.58 -30.69
C GLU A 153 -3.82 -13.13 -29.37
N ASN A 154 -4.69 -13.96 -28.80
CA ASN A 154 -5.20 -13.74 -27.45
C ASN A 154 -4.13 -13.95 -26.36
N LEU A 155 -4.31 -13.29 -25.23
CA LEU A 155 -3.37 -13.31 -24.11
C LEU A 155 -3.08 -14.72 -23.55
N PRO A 156 -4.07 -15.63 -23.40
CA PRO A 156 -3.79 -17.00 -22.96
C PRO A 156 -2.83 -17.77 -23.88
N SER A 157 -2.91 -17.55 -25.20
CA SER A 157 -1.98 -18.16 -26.16
C SER A 157 -0.59 -17.56 -26.03
N LYS A 158 -0.48 -16.23 -25.88
CA LYS A 158 0.80 -15.54 -25.67
C LYS A 158 1.46 -15.98 -24.37
N LEU A 159 0.69 -16.14 -23.29
CA LEU A 159 1.14 -16.71 -22.03
C LEU A 159 1.65 -18.13 -22.23
N SER A 160 0.90 -18.97 -22.96
CA SER A 160 1.33 -20.35 -23.25
C SER A 160 2.68 -20.42 -23.95
N ARG A 161 2.99 -19.48 -24.86
CA ARG A 161 4.32 -19.35 -25.49
C ARG A 161 5.38 -18.94 -24.49
N LEU A 162 5.13 -17.88 -23.72
CA LEU A 162 6.04 -17.42 -22.66
C LEU A 162 6.40 -18.55 -21.70
N LEU A 163 5.44 -19.42 -21.35
CA LEU A 163 5.70 -20.55 -20.48
C LEU A 163 6.62 -21.62 -21.08
N GLN A 164 6.81 -21.66 -22.40
CA GLN A 164 7.78 -22.56 -23.04
C GLN A 164 9.20 -22.00 -23.05
N GLU A 165 9.37 -20.72 -22.80
CA GLU A 165 10.69 -20.10 -22.80
C GLU A 165 11.56 -20.61 -21.65
N PRO A 166 12.88 -20.75 -21.88
CA PRO A 166 13.84 -20.89 -20.79
C PRO A 166 13.67 -19.74 -19.79
N ASN A 167 13.86 -20.02 -18.50
CA ASN A 167 13.73 -19.07 -17.40
C ASN A 167 12.31 -18.59 -17.05
N ALA A 168 11.24 -19.11 -17.69
CA ALA A 168 9.86 -18.79 -17.29
C ALA A 168 9.61 -19.06 -15.79
N ASP A 169 10.26 -20.08 -15.23
CA ASP A 169 10.18 -20.44 -13.81
C ASP A 169 10.81 -19.44 -12.84
N LYS A 170 11.68 -18.57 -13.35
CA LYS A 170 12.39 -17.55 -12.59
C LYS A 170 11.69 -16.19 -12.62
N LEU A 171 10.70 -16.00 -13.50
CA LEU A 171 9.97 -14.74 -13.64
C LEU A 171 9.39 -14.28 -12.30
N GLU A 172 9.61 -13.01 -11.98
CA GLU A 172 9.10 -12.41 -10.75
C GLU A 172 7.86 -11.55 -10.94
N ALA A 173 7.66 -10.95 -12.12
CA ALA A 173 6.58 -10.01 -12.34
C ALA A 173 5.99 -10.14 -13.76
N LEU A 174 4.66 -10.15 -13.82
CA LEU A 174 3.91 -10.18 -15.07
C LEU A 174 2.88 -9.04 -15.13
N VAL A 175 2.77 -8.43 -16.29
CA VAL A 175 1.78 -7.39 -16.61
C VAL A 175 0.92 -7.89 -17.76
N PHE A 176 -0.40 -7.76 -17.64
CA PHE A 176 -1.35 -8.24 -18.65
C PHE A 176 -2.20 -7.09 -19.15
N GLY A 177 -2.15 -6.84 -20.46
CA GLY A 177 -3.01 -5.89 -21.16
C GLY A 177 -4.35 -6.51 -21.57
N LEU A 178 -4.88 -6.06 -22.71
CA LEU A 178 -6.15 -6.54 -23.28
C LEU A 178 -6.15 -8.07 -23.48
N TRP A 179 -7.16 -8.77 -22.96
CA TRP A 179 -7.20 -10.25 -22.96
C TRP A 179 -7.53 -10.88 -24.32
N SER A 180 -8.42 -10.25 -25.06
CA SER A 180 -8.84 -10.68 -26.40
C SER A 180 -9.50 -9.54 -27.17
N GLU A 181 -9.53 -9.67 -28.49
CA GLU A 181 -10.27 -8.77 -29.37
C GLU A 181 -11.79 -8.90 -29.13
N GLY A 182 -12.46 -7.77 -28.88
CA GLY A 182 -13.92 -7.67 -28.78
C GLY A 182 -14.45 -7.30 -27.38
N SER A 183 -15.49 -6.47 -27.36
CA SER A 183 -16.05 -5.83 -26.15
C SER A 183 -16.85 -6.73 -25.21
N GLN A 184 -16.92 -8.05 -25.46
CA GLN A 184 -17.75 -8.99 -24.69
C GLN A 184 -16.94 -10.00 -23.87
N THR A 185 -15.62 -9.89 -23.84
CA THR A 185 -14.76 -10.82 -23.10
C THR A 185 -14.26 -10.19 -21.81
N ASP A 186 -14.37 -10.93 -20.72
CA ASP A 186 -13.83 -10.55 -19.42
C ASP A 186 -12.45 -11.18 -19.15
N SER A 187 -11.84 -10.83 -18.02
CA SER A 187 -10.52 -11.33 -17.63
C SER A 187 -10.48 -12.80 -17.20
N SER A 188 -11.61 -13.54 -17.19
CA SER A 188 -11.66 -14.91 -16.65
C SER A 188 -10.70 -15.87 -17.38
N SER A 189 -10.56 -15.70 -18.70
CA SER A 189 -9.68 -16.53 -19.53
C SER A 189 -8.20 -16.38 -19.15
N ILE A 190 -7.73 -15.15 -18.90
CA ILE A 190 -6.35 -14.91 -18.49
C ILE A 190 -6.13 -15.26 -17.02
N VAL A 191 -7.11 -15.03 -16.14
CA VAL A 191 -7.07 -15.49 -14.74
C VAL A 191 -6.90 -17.01 -14.69
N GLN A 192 -7.71 -17.77 -15.43
CA GLN A 192 -7.62 -19.23 -15.47
C GLN A 192 -6.29 -19.71 -16.05
N ALA A 193 -5.84 -19.11 -17.17
CA ALA A 193 -4.56 -19.46 -17.78
C ALA A 193 -3.38 -19.23 -16.82
N LEU A 194 -3.42 -18.15 -16.03
CA LEU A 194 -2.43 -17.88 -15.01
C LEU A 194 -2.49 -18.92 -13.87
N VAL A 195 -3.68 -19.28 -13.38
CA VAL A 195 -3.84 -20.33 -12.37
C VAL A 195 -3.28 -21.67 -12.83
N ASP A 196 -3.53 -22.05 -14.10
CA ASP A 196 -3.04 -23.29 -14.68
C ASP A 196 -1.51 -23.29 -14.83
N ALA A 197 -0.92 -22.10 -15.00
CA ALA A 197 0.52 -21.89 -15.11
C ALA A 197 1.29 -21.96 -13.78
N LYS A 198 0.62 -22.13 -12.63
CA LYS A 198 1.24 -22.06 -11.29
C LYS A 198 2.44 -22.98 -11.07
N GLN A 199 2.46 -24.15 -11.71
CA GLN A 199 3.60 -25.10 -11.61
C GLN A 199 4.80 -24.66 -12.44
N ARG A 200 4.61 -23.78 -13.42
CA ARG A 200 5.67 -23.23 -14.27
C ARG A 200 6.17 -21.90 -13.74
N LEU A 201 5.29 -21.01 -13.27
CA LEU A 201 5.64 -19.67 -12.77
C LEU A 201 5.95 -19.66 -11.26
N THR A 202 6.90 -20.50 -10.82
CA THR A 202 7.10 -20.78 -9.39
C THR A 202 7.74 -19.65 -8.56
N ASN A 203 8.31 -18.65 -9.23
CA ASN A 203 8.94 -17.48 -8.61
C ASN A 203 8.13 -16.17 -8.76
N LEU A 204 6.87 -16.26 -9.23
CA LEU A 204 6.04 -15.09 -9.45
C LEU A 204 5.70 -14.38 -8.13
N LYS A 205 5.99 -13.08 -8.07
CA LYS A 205 5.84 -12.20 -6.91
C LYS A 205 4.93 -11.01 -7.18
N ALA A 206 4.78 -10.56 -8.42
CA ALA A 206 3.93 -9.44 -8.76
C ALA A 206 3.09 -9.71 -10.00
N VAL A 207 1.81 -9.36 -9.96
CA VAL A 207 0.90 -9.49 -11.09
C VAL A 207 0.10 -8.21 -11.24
N PHE A 208 0.06 -7.67 -12.45
CA PHE A 208 -0.84 -6.61 -12.85
C PHE A 208 -1.78 -7.10 -13.94
N ILE A 209 -3.10 -7.12 -13.67
CA ILE A 209 -4.15 -7.41 -14.65
C ILE A 209 -4.84 -6.11 -15.07
N GLY A 210 -4.95 -5.88 -16.38
CA GLY A 210 -5.74 -4.78 -16.93
C GLY A 210 -4.92 -3.56 -17.34
N ASP A 211 -3.64 -3.73 -17.72
CA ASP A 211 -2.83 -2.64 -18.24
C ASP A 211 -3.19 -2.28 -19.69
N LEU A 212 -4.39 -1.72 -19.87
CA LEU A 212 -4.95 -1.30 -21.15
C LEU A 212 -4.68 0.18 -21.38
N THR A 213 -4.61 0.58 -22.65
CA THR A 213 -4.64 1.99 -23.07
C THR A 213 -6.08 2.48 -23.23
N SER A 214 -6.30 3.79 -23.31
CA SER A 214 -7.65 4.33 -23.61
C SER A 214 -8.13 3.95 -25.01
N GLU A 215 -7.20 3.67 -25.94
CA GLU A 215 -7.55 3.14 -27.26
C GLU A 215 -8.04 1.68 -27.19
N ASP A 216 -7.52 0.88 -26.26
CA ASP A 216 -7.97 -0.50 -26.04
C ASP A 216 -9.33 -0.55 -25.34
N SER A 217 -9.45 0.18 -24.24
CA SER A 217 -10.67 0.31 -23.44
C SER A 217 -10.53 1.46 -22.44
N GLU A 218 -11.56 2.28 -22.36
CA GLU A 218 -11.78 3.18 -21.22
C GLU A 218 -11.87 2.35 -19.92
N ILE A 219 -11.37 2.88 -18.80
CA ILE A 219 -11.19 2.12 -17.55
C ILE A 219 -12.52 1.62 -16.97
N SER A 220 -13.58 2.40 -17.17
CA SER A 220 -14.96 2.06 -16.78
C SER A 220 -15.54 0.88 -17.57
N TRP A 221 -15.01 0.59 -18.75
CA TRP A 221 -15.48 -0.49 -19.64
C TRP A 221 -14.68 -1.79 -19.48
N ILE A 222 -13.63 -1.79 -18.65
CA ILE A 222 -12.79 -2.96 -18.43
C ILE A 222 -13.53 -3.99 -17.58
N GLN A 223 -14.01 -5.06 -18.24
CA GLN A 223 -14.67 -6.20 -17.60
C GLN A 223 -13.66 -7.14 -16.96
N GLN A 224 -13.60 -7.10 -15.63
CA GLN A 224 -12.85 -8.05 -14.81
C GLN A 224 -13.66 -9.33 -14.56
N SER A 225 -13.13 -10.17 -13.68
CA SER A 225 -13.74 -11.42 -13.22
C SER A 225 -13.37 -11.65 -11.76
N ASP A 226 -13.66 -12.83 -11.21
CA ASP A 226 -13.13 -13.22 -9.91
C ASP A 226 -11.62 -13.50 -10.01
N VAL A 227 -10.82 -12.62 -9.41
CA VAL A 227 -9.35 -12.71 -9.42
C VAL A 227 -8.80 -13.45 -8.20
N SER A 228 -9.66 -13.86 -7.25
CA SER A 228 -9.26 -14.61 -6.06
C SER A 228 -8.46 -15.89 -6.32
N PRO A 229 -8.67 -16.65 -7.41
CA PRO A 229 -7.89 -17.85 -7.69
C PRO A 229 -6.38 -17.59 -7.86
N ILE A 230 -5.98 -16.39 -8.30
CA ILE A 230 -4.56 -16.01 -8.43
C ILE A 230 -3.87 -16.05 -7.07
N LEU A 231 -4.52 -15.50 -6.03
CA LEU A 231 -3.97 -15.48 -4.68
C LEU A 231 -3.81 -16.92 -4.12
N GLN A 232 -4.70 -17.84 -4.48
CA GLN A 232 -4.58 -19.24 -4.06
C GLN A 232 -3.48 -19.98 -4.83
N ALA A 233 -3.30 -19.66 -6.11
CA ALA A 233 -2.32 -20.31 -6.98
C ALA A 233 -0.87 -19.91 -6.67
N TYR A 234 -0.64 -18.68 -6.20
CA TYR A 234 0.69 -18.10 -6.04
C TYR A 234 0.99 -17.71 -4.59
N PRO A 235 1.37 -18.65 -3.71
CA PRO A 235 1.54 -18.39 -2.27
C PRO A 235 2.69 -17.43 -1.92
N LYS A 236 3.55 -17.09 -2.89
CA LYS A 236 4.65 -16.12 -2.77
C LYS A 236 4.31 -14.75 -3.37
N LEU A 237 3.09 -14.54 -3.86
CA LEU A 237 2.69 -13.29 -4.47
C LEU A 237 2.74 -12.15 -3.43
N GLU A 238 3.49 -11.11 -3.74
CA GLU A 238 3.68 -9.94 -2.90
C GLU A 238 2.85 -8.75 -3.36
N ILE A 239 2.58 -8.61 -4.66
CA ILE A 239 1.87 -7.47 -5.24
C ILE A 239 0.80 -7.97 -6.21
N LEU A 240 -0.44 -7.51 -6.01
CA LEU A 240 -1.52 -7.68 -6.95
C LEU A 240 -2.10 -6.30 -7.29
N GLN A 241 -2.03 -5.94 -8.57
CA GLN A 241 -2.65 -4.74 -9.11
C GLN A 241 -3.72 -5.14 -10.12
N ILE A 242 -4.89 -4.52 -10.03
CA ILE A 242 -6.01 -4.73 -10.93
C ILE A 242 -6.48 -3.35 -11.43
N ARG A 243 -6.70 -3.21 -12.73
CA ARG A 243 -7.32 -2.03 -13.34
C ARG A 243 -8.63 -2.41 -14.02
N GLY A 244 -9.70 -1.67 -13.74
CA GLY A 244 -11.07 -1.99 -14.15
C GLY A 244 -11.91 -2.51 -13.00
N GLY A 245 -13.11 -1.94 -12.83
CA GLY A 245 -14.01 -2.27 -11.71
C GLY A 245 -15.16 -3.19 -12.09
N ASP A 246 -15.58 -3.21 -13.35
CA ASP A 246 -16.77 -3.97 -13.77
C ASP A 246 -16.54 -5.47 -13.55
N ARG A 247 -17.49 -6.13 -12.87
CA ARG A 247 -17.44 -7.55 -12.46
C ARG A 247 -16.22 -7.98 -11.64
N LEU A 248 -15.41 -7.06 -11.12
CA LEU A 248 -14.27 -7.41 -10.27
C LEU A 248 -14.76 -8.06 -8.98
N GLN A 249 -14.27 -9.28 -8.69
CA GLN A 249 -14.62 -10.01 -7.48
C GLN A 249 -13.39 -10.62 -6.79
N PHE A 250 -13.51 -10.74 -5.47
CA PHE A 250 -12.63 -11.50 -4.60
C PHE A 250 -13.46 -12.50 -3.77
N SER A 251 -13.72 -13.68 -4.32
CA SER A 251 -14.60 -14.68 -3.67
C SER A 251 -14.00 -15.25 -2.36
N PRO A 252 -14.62 -15.03 -1.18
CA PRO A 252 -14.11 -15.52 0.10
C PRO A 252 -14.38 -17.03 0.33
N PRO A 253 -13.66 -17.68 1.26
CA PRO A 253 -12.61 -17.13 2.12
C PRO A 253 -11.24 -17.12 1.43
N ILE A 254 -10.53 -15.99 1.53
CA ILE A 254 -9.16 -15.83 1.00
C ILE A 254 -8.22 -15.51 2.15
N ARG A 255 -7.13 -16.27 2.25
CA ARG A 255 -5.99 -15.94 3.12
C ARG A 255 -4.71 -15.92 2.30
N HIS A 256 -3.97 -14.81 2.35
CA HIS A 256 -2.67 -14.71 1.70
C HIS A 256 -1.62 -14.16 2.67
N ASN A 257 -0.62 -14.97 3.01
CA ASN A 257 0.38 -14.62 4.04
C ASN A 257 1.51 -13.70 3.55
N HIS A 258 1.64 -13.50 2.24
CA HIS A 258 2.77 -12.75 1.66
C HIS A 258 2.34 -11.57 0.80
N LEU A 259 1.03 -11.31 0.64
CA LEU A 259 0.57 -10.17 -0.16
C LEU A 259 0.84 -8.90 0.64
N LYS A 260 1.74 -8.06 0.12
CA LYS A 260 2.18 -6.80 0.70
C LYS A 260 1.45 -5.61 0.09
N ALA A 261 1.08 -5.67 -1.19
CA ALA A 261 0.32 -4.62 -1.84
C ALA A 261 -0.89 -5.16 -2.60
N LEU A 262 -2.02 -4.49 -2.39
CA LEU A 262 -3.24 -4.65 -3.19
C LEU A 262 -3.64 -3.28 -3.74
N ILE A 263 -3.69 -3.19 -5.07
CA ILE A 263 -3.98 -1.95 -5.79
C ILE A 263 -5.17 -2.20 -6.73
N VAL A 264 -6.22 -1.42 -6.58
CA VAL A 264 -7.46 -1.52 -7.38
C VAL A 264 -7.76 -0.16 -7.99
N GLU A 265 -7.48 -0.05 -9.30
CA GLU A 265 -7.68 1.16 -10.10
C GLU A 265 -9.01 1.05 -10.86
N THR A 266 -9.97 1.93 -10.59
CA THR A 266 -11.30 1.88 -11.23
C THR A 266 -11.84 3.27 -11.54
N GLY A 267 -12.73 3.33 -12.55
CA GLY A 267 -13.59 4.49 -12.81
C GLY A 267 -14.87 4.53 -11.94
N GLY A 268 -15.18 3.43 -11.26
CA GLY A 268 -16.30 3.27 -10.33
C GLY A 268 -16.14 1.97 -9.53
N LEU A 269 -15.85 2.07 -8.23
CA LEU A 269 -15.59 0.91 -7.36
C LEU A 269 -16.85 0.47 -6.64
N SER A 270 -17.17 -0.83 -6.73
CA SER A 270 -18.30 -1.38 -6.01
C SER A 270 -18.01 -1.57 -4.52
N ARG A 271 -19.00 -1.27 -3.68
CA ARG A 271 -19.02 -1.57 -2.25
C ARG A 271 -18.86 -3.05 -1.95
N ASP A 272 -19.38 -3.92 -2.83
CA ASP A 272 -19.25 -5.37 -2.67
C ASP A 272 -17.78 -5.78 -2.80
N THR A 273 -17.05 -5.19 -3.73
CA THR A 273 -15.60 -5.41 -3.90
C THR A 273 -14.84 -4.95 -2.66
N VAL A 274 -15.18 -3.78 -2.09
CA VAL A 274 -14.56 -3.28 -0.84
C VAL A 274 -14.87 -4.23 0.33
N ALA A 275 -16.11 -4.68 0.47
CA ALA A 275 -16.51 -5.64 1.49
C ALA A 275 -15.77 -6.98 1.34
N GLN A 276 -15.61 -7.48 0.12
CA GLN A 276 -14.85 -8.69 -0.18
C GLN A 276 -13.37 -8.54 0.20
N ILE A 277 -12.73 -7.41 -0.15
CA ILE A 277 -11.35 -7.09 0.25
C ILE A 277 -11.23 -7.08 1.78
N CYS A 278 -12.16 -6.44 2.47
CA CYS A 278 -12.20 -6.40 3.92
C CYS A 278 -12.48 -7.76 4.56
N ASN A 279 -13.06 -8.72 3.83
CA ASN A 279 -13.28 -10.09 4.31
C ASN A 279 -12.07 -11.00 4.08
N MET A 280 -11.09 -10.60 3.27
CA MET A 280 -9.84 -11.34 3.11
C MET A 280 -8.99 -11.32 4.40
N ASN A 281 -8.10 -12.29 4.55
CA ASN A 281 -7.11 -12.37 5.61
C ASN A 281 -5.71 -12.12 5.02
N LEU A 282 -5.28 -10.86 5.07
CA LEU A 282 -4.04 -10.36 4.47
C LEU A 282 -3.09 -9.82 5.56
N PRO A 283 -2.50 -10.68 6.40
CA PRO A 283 -1.73 -10.25 7.57
C PRO A 283 -0.43 -9.54 7.21
N ALA A 284 0.06 -9.67 5.98
CA ALA A 284 1.28 -9.02 5.48
C ALA A 284 1.00 -7.77 4.66
N LEU A 285 -0.26 -7.32 4.55
CA LEU A 285 -0.61 -6.17 3.73
C LEU A 285 -0.03 -4.89 4.34
N GLU A 286 0.77 -4.18 3.54
CA GLU A 286 1.47 -2.95 3.88
C GLU A 286 0.97 -1.77 3.03
N HIS A 287 0.42 -2.04 1.85
CA HIS A 287 -0.09 -1.03 0.92
C HIS A 287 -1.47 -1.45 0.41
N LEU A 288 -2.47 -0.63 0.70
CA LEU A 288 -3.81 -0.74 0.14
C LEU A 288 -4.11 0.54 -0.63
N GLU A 289 -4.42 0.41 -1.91
CA GLU A 289 -4.81 1.52 -2.77
C GLU A 289 -6.12 1.19 -3.48
N LEU A 290 -7.13 2.02 -3.23
CA LEU A 290 -8.48 1.89 -3.80
C LEU A 290 -8.85 3.19 -4.51
N TRP A 291 -9.31 3.06 -5.75
CA TRP A 291 -9.83 4.17 -6.55
C TRP A 291 -11.34 4.07 -6.61
N PHE A 292 -12.05 5.02 -6.01
CA PHE A 292 -13.50 4.94 -5.86
C PHE A 292 -14.26 5.30 -7.12
N GLY A 293 -13.71 6.20 -7.94
CA GLY A 293 -14.33 6.68 -9.15
C GLY A 293 -15.61 7.47 -8.89
N SER A 294 -16.54 7.38 -9.84
CA SER A 294 -17.84 8.04 -9.82
C SER A 294 -18.99 7.04 -9.90
N GLU A 295 -20.15 7.45 -9.38
CA GLU A 295 -21.41 6.71 -9.53
C GLU A 295 -21.88 6.57 -10.98
N ASP A 296 -21.53 7.54 -11.83
CA ASP A 296 -21.84 7.53 -13.26
C ASP A 296 -21.22 6.33 -14.00
N TYR A 297 -20.16 5.75 -13.43
CA TYR A 297 -19.41 4.63 -14.01
C TYR A 297 -19.45 3.38 -13.11
N GLY A 298 -20.53 3.24 -12.34
CA GLY A 298 -20.83 2.02 -11.57
C GLY A 298 -20.28 2.00 -10.13
N GLY A 299 -19.70 3.09 -9.65
CA GLY A 299 -19.29 3.22 -8.25
C GLY A 299 -20.50 3.31 -7.32
N ASP A 300 -20.53 2.47 -6.28
CA ASP A 300 -21.58 2.52 -5.23
C ASP A 300 -21.00 2.41 -3.81
N CYS A 301 -19.68 2.52 -3.69
CA CYS A 301 -18.97 2.60 -2.42
C CYS A 301 -19.00 4.04 -1.86
N TRP A 302 -19.28 4.17 -0.57
CA TRP A 302 -19.30 5.44 0.15
C TRP A 302 -18.51 5.37 1.44
N VAL A 303 -18.50 6.47 2.21
CA VAL A 303 -17.69 6.60 3.42
C VAL A 303 -17.99 5.52 4.46
N GLU A 304 -19.23 5.05 4.57
CA GLU A 304 -19.63 4.02 5.53
C GLU A 304 -18.97 2.66 5.26
N ASP A 305 -18.67 2.37 3.99
CA ASP A 305 -18.04 1.12 3.56
C ASP A 305 -16.55 1.06 3.93
N LEU A 306 -15.96 2.20 4.33
CA LEU A 306 -14.55 2.30 4.77
C LEU A 306 -14.34 1.90 6.23
N ASN A 307 -15.41 1.82 7.03
CA ASN A 307 -15.33 1.54 8.47
C ASN A 307 -14.46 0.32 8.82
N PRO A 308 -14.54 -0.83 8.10
CA PRO A 308 -13.67 -1.98 8.39
C PRO A 308 -12.18 -1.69 8.18
N ILE A 309 -11.84 -0.78 7.26
CA ILE A 309 -10.45 -0.42 6.97
C ILE A 309 -9.93 0.54 8.03
N ILE A 310 -10.67 1.61 8.31
CA ILE A 310 -10.18 2.75 9.09
C ILE A 310 -10.39 2.60 10.61
N PHE A 311 -11.39 1.84 11.07
CA PHE A 311 -11.67 1.64 12.50
C PHE A 311 -11.42 0.23 13.02
N ALA A 312 -11.56 -0.80 12.19
CA ALA A 312 -11.47 -2.19 12.65
C ALA A 312 -10.05 -2.78 12.61
N GLU A 313 -9.03 -1.96 12.33
CA GLU A 313 -7.61 -2.35 12.25
C GLU A 313 -7.39 -3.62 11.40
N LYS A 314 -8.16 -3.76 10.32
CA LYS A 314 -8.23 -4.99 9.52
C LYS A 314 -6.86 -5.43 8.98
N PHE A 315 -6.01 -4.45 8.66
CA PHE A 315 -4.68 -4.64 8.09
C PHE A 315 -3.63 -4.14 9.09
N PRO A 316 -3.16 -4.98 10.03
CA PRO A 316 -2.34 -4.55 11.16
C PRO A 316 -0.90 -4.12 10.78
N ASN A 317 -0.47 -4.39 9.55
CA ASN A 317 0.83 -3.98 9.04
C ASN A 317 0.73 -2.88 7.97
N LEU A 318 -0.44 -2.26 7.82
CA LEU A 318 -0.65 -1.22 6.81
C LEU A 318 0.26 -0.02 7.08
N VAL A 319 0.96 0.41 6.03
CA VAL A 319 1.88 1.56 6.02
C VAL A 319 1.37 2.64 5.08
N TYR A 320 0.79 2.25 3.94
CA TYR A 320 0.20 3.14 2.95
C TYR A 320 -1.29 2.83 2.81
N LEU A 321 -2.11 3.87 2.93
CA LEU A 321 -3.53 3.83 2.60
C LEU A 321 -3.84 4.87 1.52
N GLY A 322 -4.18 4.41 0.33
CA GLY A 322 -4.70 5.23 -0.76
C GLY A 322 -6.21 5.12 -0.87
N LEU A 323 -6.89 6.22 -0.59
CA LEU A 323 -8.32 6.41 -0.79
C LEU A 323 -8.50 7.42 -1.93
N ARG A 324 -8.06 6.99 -3.10
CA ARG A 324 -7.79 7.87 -4.24
C ARG A 324 -9.00 7.99 -5.14
N ASN A 325 -8.93 8.96 -6.05
CA ASN A 325 -9.88 9.09 -7.15
C ASN A 325 -11.34 9.05 -6.67
N SER A 326 -11.64 9.76 -5.58
CA SER A 326 -12.96 9.71 -4.94
C SER A 326 -13.80 10.93 -5.27
N GLN A 327 -15.08 10.72 -5.54
CA GLN A 327 -16.06 11.79 -5.65
C GLN A 327 -16.52 12.36 -4.29
N PHE A 328 -16.18 11.70 -3.17
CA PHE A 328 -16.61 12.04 -1.81
C PHE A 328 -15.41 12.24 -0.85
N THR A 329 -14.36 12.94 -1.31
CA THR A 329 -13.11 13.06 -0.53
C THR A 329 -13.27 13.86 0.77
N ASP A 330 -14.16 14.87 0.80
CA ASP A 330 -14.43 15.64 2.02
C ASP A 330 -15.06 14.74 3.11
N GLU A 331 -15.98 13.86 2.70
CA GLU A 331 -16.62 12.88 3.58
C GLU A 331 -15.60 11.87 4.13
N ILE A 332 -14.68 11.40 3.28
CA ILE A 332 -13.55 10.55 3.72
C ILE A 332 -12.76 11.25 4.82
N VAL A 333 -12.43 12.52 4.61
CA VAL A 333 -11.70 13.33 5.61
C VAL A 333 -12.45 13.38 6.93
N SER A 334 -13.75 13.71 6.90
CA SER A 334 -14.56 13.91 8.10
C SER A 334 -14.56 12.70 9.04
N VAL A 335 -14.41 11.49 8.47
CA VAL A 335 -14.37 10.24 9.23
C VAL A 335 -12.93 9.83 9.59
N ILE A 336 -11.98 9.96 8.66
CA ILE A 336 -10.63 9.45 8.87
C ILE A 336 -9.86 10.23 9.95
N ILE A 337 -10.14 11.52 10.13
CA ILE A 337 -9.47 12.34 11.17
C ILE A 337 -9.73 11.85 12.59
N GLY A 338 -10.84 11.15 12.83
CA GLY A 338 -11.19 10.55 14.11
C GLY A 338 -10.84 9.07 14.22
N SER A 339 -10.16 8.50 13.22
CA SER A 339 -9.89 7.07 13.12
C SER A 339 -8.49 6.69 13.64
N PRO A 340 -8.34 5.50 14.24
CA PRO A 340 -7.06 5.04 14.78
C PRO A 340 -6.01 4.77 13.69
N ILE A 341 -6.41 4.68 12.42
CA ILE A 341 -5.49 4.36 11.31
C ILE A 341 -4.35 5.36 11.16
N LEU A 342 -4.62 6.64 11.45
CA LEU A 342 -3.63 7.72 11.35
C LEU A 342 -2.50 7.58 12.38
N ASP A 343 -2.72 6.84 13.48
CA ASP A 343 -1.70 6.62 14.50
C ASP A 343 -0.60 5.66 14.06
N TYR A 344 -0.84 4.85 13.02
CA TYR A 344 0.11 3.80 12.62
C TYR A 344 0.49 3.75 11.15
N ILE A 345 -0.29 4.32 10.23
CA ILE A 345 0.17 4.44 8.84
C ILE A 345 1.26 5.52 8.71
N SER A 346 2.09 5.41 7.68
CA SER A 346 3.06 6.44 7.30
C SER A 346 2.54 7.33 6.19
N VAL A 347 1.67 6.81 5.31
CA VAL A 347 1.18 7.56 4.15
C VAL A 347 -0.33 7.46 4.05
N LEU A 348 -0.96 8.63 3.97
CA LEU A 348 -2.33 8.79 3.52
C LEU A 348 -2.34 9.44 2.14
N ASP A 349 -3.00 8.80 1.18
CA ASP A 349 -3.14 9.30 -0.18
C ASP A 349 -4.62 9.52 -0.53
N LEU A 350 -5.00 10.80 -0.62
CA LEU A 350 -6.32 11.31 -1.00
C LEU A 350 -6.25 11.97 -2.38
N SER A 351 -5.27 11.62 -3.20
CA SER A 351 -5.08 12.27 -4.50
C SER A 351 -6.18 11.90 -5.49
N MET A 352 -6.28 12.71 -6.55
CA MET A 352 -7.21 12.51 -7.67
C MET A 352 -8.68 12.66 -7.31
N GLY A 353 -8.99 13.13 -6.11
CA GLY A 353 -10.35 13.20 -5.58
C GLY A 353 -11.04 14.55 -5.81
N THR A 354 -11.97 14.85 -4.91
CA THR A 354 -12.79 16.06 -4.91
C THR A 354 -12.54 16.95 -3.68
N LEU A 355 -11.45 16.75 -2.93
CA LEU A 355 -11.19 17.47 -1.67
C LEU A 355 -11.24 18.99 -1.89
N THR A 356 -12.01 19.69 -1.05
CA THR A 356 -12.08 21.15 -1.02
C THR A 356 -11.30 21.73 0.14
N ASP A 357 -11.16 23.06 0.11
CA ASP A 357 -10.68 23.84 1.25
C ASP A 357 -11.46 23.54 2.54
N ALA A 358 -12.77 23.29 2.48
CA ALA A 358 -13.56 22.98 3.67
C ALA A 358 -13.14 21.64 4.29
N GLY A 359 -13.01 20.58 3.47
CA GLY A 359 -12.50 19.29 3.94
C GLY A 359 -11.04 19.40 4.39
N ALA A 360 -10.20 20.11 3.66
CA ALA A 360 -8.79 20.30 4.01
C ALA A 360 -8.58 21.05 5.34
N GLU A 361 -9.47 21.99 5.67
CA GLU A 361 -9.46 22.66 6.98
C GLU A 361 -9.74 21.66 8.13
N GLU A 362 -10.60 20.65 7.93
CA GLU A 362 -10.79 19.58 8.91
C GLU A 362 -9.51 18.75 9.11
N LEU A 363 -8.77 18.45 8.04
CA LEU A 363 -7.46 17.80 8.14
C LEU A 363 -6.52 18.64 9.00
N LEU A 364 -6.35 19.94 8.70
CA LEU A 364 -5.45 20.85 9.43
C LEU A 364 -5.77 20.92 10.93
N ASN A 365 -7.05 20.83 11.29
CA ASN A 365 -7.50 20.86 12.67
C ASN A 365 -7.25 19.54 13.45
N SER A 366 -6.90 18.46 12.74
CA SER A 366 -6.60 17.17 13.37
C SER A 366 -5.12 17.04 13.72
N GLN A 367 -4.81 16.83 15.00
CA GLN A 367 -3.44 16.57 15.45
C GLN A 367 -2.88 15.25 14.91
N ALA A 368 -3.74 14.28 14.58
CA ALA A 368 -3.35 12.96 14.11
C ALA A 368 -2.65 13.02 12.75
N ILE A 369 -2.83 14.07 11.95
CA ILE A 369 -2.13 14.22 10.67
C ILE A 369 -0.60 14.29 10.85
N ASN A 370 -0.13 14.82 11.98
CA ASN A 370 1.31 14.92 12.29
C ASN A 370 1.96 13.56 12.56
N ASN A 371 1.13 12.52 12.70
CA ASN A 371 1.58 11.14 12.74
C ASN A 371 1.85 10.58 11.34
N LEU A 372 1.60 11.31 10.26
CA LEU A 372 1.95 10.88 8.90
C LEU A 372 3.38 11.30 8.55
N ASP A 373 4.02 10.54 7.67
CA ASP A 373 5.26 10.95 7.00
C ASP A 373 4.94 11.67 5.68
N ILE A 374 3.90 11.21 4.98
CA ILE A 374 3.42 11.79 3.72
C ILE A 374 1.90 11.91 3.73
N LEU A 375 1.41 13.08 3.32
CA LEU A 375 0.00 13.31 2.97
C LEU A 375 -0.05 13.73 1.50
N ASN A 376 -0.71 12.93 0.66
CA ASN A 376 -0.93 13.24 -0.74
C ASN A 376 -2.35 13.75 -0.97
N ILE A 377 -2.47 15.01 -1.35
CA ILE A 377 -3.69 15.76 -1.67
C ILE A 377 -3.60 16.36 -3.08
N SER A 378 -2.75 15.78 -3.94
CA SER A 378 -2.60 16.19 -5.35
C SER A 378 -3.88 15.92 -6.15
N GLU A 379 -4.12 16.69 -7.21
CA GLU A 379 -5.29 16.52 -8.09
C GLU A 379 -6.65 16.59 -7.37
N ASN A 380 -6.79 17.56 -6.46
CA ASN A 380 -8.05 17.92 -5.78
C ASN A 380 -8.50 19.34 -6.19
N PHE A 381 -9.38 19.97 -5.42
CA PHE A 381 -9.91 21.33 -5.66
C PHE A 381 -9.50 22.27 -4.53
N LEU A 382 -8.19 22.30 -4.22
CA LEU A 382 -7.65 23.15 -3.16
C LEU A 382 -7.15 24.48 -3.70
N SER A 383 -7.44 25.56 -2.97
CA SER A 383 -6.86 26.86 -3.24
C SER A 383 -5.38 26.89 -2.85
N GLN A 384 -4.65 27.82 -3.46
CA GLN A 384 -3.25 28.06 -3.12
C GLN A 384 -3.09 28.50 -1.65
N GLU A 385 -4.03 29.30 -1.14
CA GLU A 385 -4.03 29.74 0.27
C GLU A 385 -4.17 28.54 1.21
N MET A 386 -5.07 27.60 0.89
CA MET A 386 -5.22 26.38 1.69
C MET A 386 -3.95 25.53 1.67
N ILE A 387 -3.32 25.32 0.51
CA ILE A 387 -2.07 24.56 0.41
C ILE A 387 -0.96 25.19 1.25
N GLU A 388 -0.86 26.52 1.25
CA GLU A 388 0.14 27.23 2.04
C GLU A 388 0.03 26.93 3.54
N LYS A 389 -1.20 26.80 4.08
CA LYS A 389 -1.43 26.43 5.48
C LYS A 389 -0.85 25.06 5.86
N PHE A 390 -0.75 24.11 4.92
CA PHE A 390 -0.15 22.80 5.19
C PHE A 390 1.38 22.84 5.32
N SER A 391 2.03 23.93 4.89
CA SER A 391 3.50 24.06 4.92
C SER A 391 4.07 24.11 6.35
N ASP A 392 3.24 24.41 7.34
CA ASP A 392 3.63 24.50 8.76
C ASP A 392 3.64 23.13 9.47
N LEU A 393 3.22 22.06 8.80
CA LEU A 393 3.17 20.71 9.37
C LEU A 393 4.51 19.97 9.28
N ASP A 394 4.79 19.12 10.26
CA ASP A 394 5.93 18.17 10.24
C ASP A 394 5.61 16.92 9.39
N VAL A 395 5.01 17.15 8.21
CA VAL A 395 4.51 16.12 7.27
C VAL A 395 4.93 16.52 5.86
N ARG A 396 5.39 15.58 5.04
CA ARG A 396 5.64 15.85 3.63
C ARG A 396 4.32 15.92 2.87
N ILE A 397 3.98 17.10 2.38
CA ILE A 397 2.74 17.35 1.63
C ILE A 397 3.01 17.23 0.13
N LEU A 398 2.19 16.43 -0.57
CA LEU A 398 2.13 16.40 -2.03
C LEU A 398 0.80 17.03 -2.45
N ALA A 399 0.83 18.19 -3.11
CA ALA A 399 -0.37 18.95 -3.47
C ALA A 399 -0.36 19.41 -4.95
N ASN A 400 0.25 18.62 -5.83
CA ASN A 400 0.46 19.00 -7.22
C ASN A 400 -0.85 18.95 -8.04
N ASN A 401 -0.90 19.69 -9.15
CA ASN A 401 -1.96 19.58 -10.17
C ASN A 401 -3.40 19.79 -9.66
N GLN A 402 -3.64 20.77 -8.79
CA GLN A 402 -5.00 21.11 -8.37
C GLN A 402 -5.89 21.51 -9.55
N LYS A 403 -7.16 21.12 -9.47
CA LYS A 403 -8.23 21.41 -10.42
C LYS A 403 -8.97 22.68 -10.01
N GLN A 404 -9.59 23.33 -10.98
CA GLN A 404 -10.49 24.46 -10.77
C GLN A 404 -11.92 23.98 -10.96
N GLU A 405 -12.85 24.53 -10.19
CA GLU A 405 -14.28 24.34 -10.44
C GLU A 405 -14.64 25.02 -11.77
N ASP A 406 -15.39 24.32 -12.62
CA ASP A 406 -15.70 24.76 -13.97
C ASP A 406 -17.02 25.56 -13.92
N GLU A 407 -16.95 26.87 -13.63
CA GLU A 407 -18.11 27.78 -13.44
C GLU A 407 -19.07 27.84 -14.66
N ASP A 408 -18.61 27.40 -15.83
CA ASP A 408 -19.34 27.48 -17.11
C ASP A 408 -20.13 26.19 -17.46
N ARG A 409 -20.08 25.13 -16.64
CA ARG A 409 -20.88 23.91 -16.87
C ARG A 409 -22.29 24.05 -16.29
N TYR A 410 -23.28 23.58 -17.05
CA TYR A 410 -24.68 23.45 -16.58
C TYR A 410 -24.84 22.54 -15.35
N ILE A 411 -23.79 21.77 -15.02
CA ILE A 411 -23.65 20.98 -13.80
C ILE A 411 -22.42 21.52 -13.09
N ASP A 412 -22.65 22.33 -12.07
CA ASP A 412 -21.63 22.76 -11.11
C ASP A 412 -21.19 21.50 -10.36
N GLY A 413 -20.00 20.97 -10.65
CA GLY A 413 -19.63 19.62 -10.19
C GLY A 413 -18.13 19.40 -10.13
N ARG A 414 -17.62 19.20 -8.92
CA ARG A 414 -16.29 18.62 -8.69
C ARG A 414 -16.30 17.16 -9.14
N TYR A 415 -15.30 16.75 -9.90
CA TYR A 415 -15.15 15.38 -10.41
C TYR A 415 -13.79 14.80 -10.02
N CYS A 416 -13.74 13.49 -9.75
CA CYS A 416 -12.49 12.77 -9.57
C CYS A 416 -11.72 12.67 -10.89
N SER A 417 -10.39 12.50 -10.85
CA SER A 417 -9.54 12.64 -12.05
C SER A 417 -9.75 11.54 -13.10
N VAL A 418 -10.21 10.35 -12.70
CA VAL A 418 -10.42 9.20 -13.58
C VAL A 418 -11.81 8.65 -13.32
N SER A 419 -12.62 8.49 -14.36
CA SER A 419 -14.00 8.02 -14.20
C SER A 419 -14.45 7.25 -15.43
N GLU A 420 -14.21 7.79 -16.63
CA GLU A 420 -14.31 7.05 -17.89
C GLU A 420 -13.04 6.29 -18.21
#